data_AF-A0A497LEI4-F1
#
_entry.id   AF-A0A497LEI4-F1
#
_cell.length_a   1.000
_cell.length_b   1.000
_cell.length_c   1.000
_cell.angle_alpha   90.00
_cell.angle_beta   90.00
_cell.angle_gamma   90.00
#
_symmetry.space_group_name_H-M   'P 1'
#
loop_
_entity.id
_entity.type
_entity.pdbx_description
1 polymer ?
#
loop_
_entity_poly.entity_id
_entity_poly.type
_entity_poly.pdbx_seq_one_letter_code
_entity_poly.pdbx_strand_id
1 'polypeptide(L)'
;LESRAGAMLDSVLDRYADAALIFGIWAGGLCDFQSAFLAALGSLLVSYTRARAEGLGIDLAGVGLAERAERLATLVLASWIALAWEGALELGLLILVFMTHMTAAQRAAHAFLALRSGA
;
A
#
# COMPACT_ATOMS: atom_id res chain seq x y z
N LEU A 1 3.81 3.68 24.90
CA LEU A 1 2.35 3.55 25.12
C LEU A 1 1.80 2.64 24.03
N GLU A 2 1.94 1.33 24.16
CA GLU A 2 1.39 0.41 23.14
C GLU A 2 0.28 -0.43 23.77
N SER A 3 -0.95 0.05 23.63
CA SER A 3 -2.14 -0.73 23.94
C SER A 3 -2.62 -1.43 22.66
N ARG A 4 -3.19 -2.64 22.80
CA ARG A 4 -3.75 -3.39 21.66
C ARG A 4 -4.83 -2.59 20.92
N ALA A 5 -5.61 -1.80 21.66
CA ALA A 5 -6.61 -0.90 21.09
C ALA A 5 -5.97 0.22 20.26
N GLY A 6 -4.86 0.80 20.73
CA GLY A 6 -4.10 1.82 20.01
C GLY A 6 -3.54 1.30 18.69
N ALA A 7 -2.91 0.11 18.70
CA ALA A 7 -2.37 -0.51 17.49
C ALA A 7 -3.46 -0.81 16.44
N MET A 8 -4.66 -1.24 16.86
CA MET A 8 -5.80 -1.43 15.97
C MET A 8 -6.28 -0.11 15.37
N LEU A 9 -6.42 0.94 16.19
CA LEU A 9 -6.85 2.26 15.73
C LEU A 9 -5.85 2.87 14.74
N ASP A 10 -4.56 2.86 15.08
CA ASP A 10 -3.46 3.34 14.24
C ASP A 10 -3.48 2.64 12.87
N SER A 11 -3.62 1.31 12.91
CA SER A 11 -3.79 0.53 11.69
C SER A 11 -4.98 1.01 10.86
N VAL A 12 -6.18 1.19 11.43
CA VAL A 12 -7.35 1.65 10.66
C VAL A 12 -7.14 3.05 10.08
N LEU A 13 -6.62 3.98 10.89
CA LEU A 13 -6.37 5.37 10.47
C LEU A 13 -5.35 5.45 9.34
N ASP A 14 -4.32 4.59 9.35
CA ASP A 14 -3.36 4.49 8.25
C ASP A 14 -4.04 4.17 6.91
N ARG A 15 -5.05 3.29 6.89
CA ARG A 15 -5.75 2.95 5.65
C ARG A 15 -6.61 4.12 5.17
N TYR A 16 -7.24 4.86 6.08
CA TYR A 16 -7.95 6.09 5.73
C TYR A 16 -7.00 7.17 5.20
N ALA A 17 -5.82 7.32 5.80
CA ALA A 17 -4.81 8.27 5.35
C ALA A 17 -4.30 7.93 3.94
N ASP A 18 -3.95 6.67 3.69
CA ASP A 18 -3.51 6.20 2.36
C ASP A 18 -4.62 6.44 1.30
N ALA A 19 -5.88 6.12 1.62
CA ALA A 19 -7.01 6.33 0.72
C ALA A 19 -7.31 7.82 0.47
N ALA A 20 -7.28 8.66 1.51
CA ALA A 20 -7.53 10.09 1.38
C ALA A 20 -6.45 10.78 0.54
N LEU A 21 -5.19 10.36 0.68
CA LEU A 21 -4.08 10.88 -0.11
C LEU A 21 -4.25 10.54 -1.60
N ILE A 22 -4.53 9.27 -1.93
CA ILE A 22 -4.74 8.84 -3.32
C ILE A 22 -5.97 9.53 -3.92
N PHE A 23 -7.06 9.60 -3.16
CA PHE A 23 -8.27 10.31 -3.58
C PHE A 23 -8.00 11.80 -3.82
N GLY A 24 -7.21 12.45 -2.98
CA GLY A 24 -6.84 13.86 -3.14
C GLY A 24 -6.07 14.13 -4.43
N ILE A 25 -5.15 13.23 -4.83
CA ILE A 25 -4.40 13.35 -6.09
C ILE A 25 -5.37 13.28 -7.29
N TRP A 26 -6.31 12.32 -7.27
CA TRP A 26 -7.32 12.20 -8.32
C TRP A 26 -8.28 13.39 -8.35
N ALA A 27 -8.82 13.78 -7.20
CA ALA A 27 -9.75 14.90 -7.07
C ALA A 27 -9.10 16.24 -7.47
N GLY A 28 -7.77 16.36 -7.32
CA GLY A 28 -6.98 17.48 -7.80
C GLY A 28 -6.72 17.47 -9.32
N GLY A 29 -7.16 16.45 -10.05
CA GLY A 29 -6.93 16.32 -11.49
C GLY A 29 -5.47 15.96 -11.85
N LEU A 30 -4.71 15.43 -10.89
CA LEU A 30 -3.28 15.13 -11.05
C LEU A 30 -3.04 13.68 -11.47
N CYS A 31 -4.11 12.88 -11.56
CA CYS A 31 -4.08 11.55 -12.14
C CYS A 31 -5.42 11.12 -12.73
N ASP A 32 -5.41 10.05 -13.54
CA ASP A 32 -6.64 9.42 -14.02
C ASP A 32 -7.31 8.56 -12.93
N PHE A 33 -8.61 8.28 -13.12
CA PHE A 33 -9.39 7.51 -12.15
C PHE A 33 -8.87 6.08 -12.01
N GLN A 34 -8.41 5.48 -13.12
CA GLN A 34 -7.94 4.10 -13.15
C GLN A 34 -6.67 3.93 -12.31
N SER A 35 -5.68 4.80 -12.45
CA SER A 35 -4.47 4.81 -11.64
C SER A 35 -4.78 5.00 -10.16
N ALA A 36 -5.67 5.95 -9.83
CA ALA A 36 -6.09 6.18 -8.43
C ALA A 36 -6.80 4.97 -7.83
N PHE A 37 -7.75 4.38 -8.56
CA PHE A 37 -8.49 3.20 -8.11
C PHE A 37 -7.56 2.01 -7.87
N LEU A 38 -6.67 1.72 -8.84
CA LEU A 38 -5.71 0.63 -8.71
C LEU A 38 -4.74 0.89 -7.54
N ALA A 39 -4.27 2.12 -7.35
CA ALA A 39 -3.37 2.46 -6.25
C ALA A 39 -4.04 2.24 -4.88
N ALA A 40 -5.31 2.64 -4.75
CA ALA A 40 -6.08 2.46 -3.53
C ALA A 40 -6.34 0.96 -3.25
N LEU A 41 -6.75 0.22 -4.28
CA LEU A 41 -6.96 -1.23 -4.20
C LEU A 41 -5.68 -1.96 -3.79
N GLY A 42 -4.56 -1.69 -4.46
CA GLY A 42 -3.26 -2.28 -4.15
C GLY A 42 -2.83 -1.99 -2.72
N SER A 43 -2.95 -0.75 -2.25
CA SER A 43 -2.59 -0.36 -0.89
C SER A 43 -3.44 -1.08 0.18
N LEU A 44 -4.72 -1.28 -0.10
CA LEU A 44 -5.61 -2.09 0.75
C LEU A 44 -5.21 -3.58 0.74
N LEU A 45 -4.89 -4.14 -0.44
CA LEU A 45 -4.49 -5.55 -0.57
C LEU A 45 -3.19 -5.85 0.17
N VAL A 46 -2.19 -4.96 0.13
CA VAL A 46 -0.94 -5.10 0.91
C VAL A 46 -1.23 -5.21 2.41
N SER A 47 -2.16 -4.39 2.89
CA SER A 47 -2.55 -4.34 4.31
C SER A 47 -3.40 -5.55 4.71
N TYR A 48 -4.34 -5.95 3.86
CA TYR A 48 -5.25 -7.06 4.10
C TYR A 48 -4.53 -8.40 4.09
N THR A 49 -3.68 -8.65 3.08
CA THR A 49 -2.90 -9.89 2.98
C THR A 49 -2.03 -10.10 4.21
N ARG A 50 -1.40 -9.04 4.72
CA ARG A 50 -0.65 -9.06 5.98
C ARG A 50 -1.53 -9.46 7.17
N ALA A 51 -2.60 -8.68 7.42
CA ALA A 51 -3.48 -8.93 8.56
C ALA A 51 -4.12 -10.33 8.52
N ARG A 52 -4.47 -10.82 7.32
CA ARG A 52 -5.04 -12.15 7.13
C ARG A 52 -4.02 -13.26 7.38
N ALA A 53 -2.80 -13.13 6.89
CA ALA A 53 -1.74 -14.11 7.11
C ALA A 53 -1.37 -14.19 8.59
N GLU A 54 -1.18 -13.05 9.26
CA GLU A 54 -0.89 -12.98 10.70
C GLU A 54 -2.03 -13.60 11.52
N GLY A 55 -3.29 -13.36 11.14
CA GLY A 55 -4.46 -13.99 11.76
C GLY A 55 -4.56 -15.51 11.52
N LEU A 56 -3.84 -16.04 10.53
CA LEU A 56 -3.68 -17.48 10.29
C LEU A 56 -2.39 -18.05 10.91
N GLY A 57 -1.66 -17.24 11.70
CA GLY A 57 -0.41 -17.65 12.34
C GLY A 57 0.82 -17.62 11.43
N ILE A 58 0.73 -16.99 10.26
CA ILE A 58 1.85 -16.83 9.33
C ILE A 58 2.45 -15.43 9.48
N ASP A 59 3.71 -15.37 9.87
CA ASP A 59 4.47 -14.12 9.88
C ASP A 59 4.90 -13.73 8.45
N LEU A 60 4.74 -12.45 8.13
CA LEU A 60 5.10 -11.85 6.84
C LEU A 60 6.11 -10.69 7.01
N ALA A 61 6.79 -10.61 8.15
CA ALA A 61 7.89 -9.68 8.36
C ALA A 61 8.94 -9.78 7.24
N GLY A 62 9.27 -8.65 6.61
CA GLY A 62 10.24 -8.60 5.51
C GLY A 62 9.77 -9.20 4.17
N VAL A 63 8.53 -9.68 4.06
CA VAL A 63 7.98 -10.20 2.80
C VAL A 63 7.28 -9.06 2.05
N GLY A 64 7.86 -8.66 0.92
CA GLY A 64 7.31 -7.63 0.06
C GLY A 64 8.39 -6.74 -0.56
N LEU A 65 8.12 -6.23 -1.77
CA LEU A 65 9.01 -5.29 -2.46
C LEU A 65 9.05 -3.91 -1.79
N ALA A 66 7.88 -3.44 -1.31
CA ALA A 66 7.73 -2.10 -0.77
C ALA A 66 6.85 -2.12 0.49
N GLU A 67 7.37 -1.58 1.58
CA GLU A 67 6.61 -1.34 2.79
C GLU A 67 5.94 0.04 2.75
N ARG A 68 5.45 0.52 3.89
CA ARG A 68 4.74 1.80 3.96
C ARG A 68 5.65 2.98 3.69
N ALA A 69 6.89 2.93 4.18
CA ALA A 69 7.85 4.01 4.02
C ALA A 69 8.17 4.28 2.55
N GLU A 70 8.39 3.25 1.75
CA GLU A 70 8.74 3.36 0.33
C GLU A 70 7.56 3.90 -0.49
N ARG A 71 6.32 3.50 -0.16
CA ARG A 71 5.11 4.03 -0.80
C ARG A 71 4.96 5.52 -0.55
N LEU A 72 5.09 5.96 0.70
CA LEU A 72 4.99 7.38 1.07
C LEU A 72 6.15 8.18 0.47
N ALA A 73 7.38 7.66 0.53
CA ALA A 73 8.55 8.30 -0.07
C ALA A 73 8.35 8.53 -1.58
N THR A 74 7.78 7.55 -2.29
CA THR A 74 7.47 7.67 -3.73
C THR A 74 6.52 8.81 -4.01
N LEU A 75 5.42 8.91 -3.25
CA LEU A 75 4.42 9.97 -3.43
C LEU A 75 4.95 11.34 -3.02
N VAL A 76 5.76 11.41 -1.96
CA VAL A 76 6.42 12.66 -1.54
C VAL A 76 7.38 13.13 -2.63
N LEU A 77 8.27 12.26 -3.12
CA LEU A 77 9.20 12.60 -4.20
C LEU A 77 8.46 13.03 -5.47
N ALA A 78 7.41 12.29 -5.87
CA ALA A 78 6.57 12.66 -6.99
C ALA A 78 5.91 14.04 -6.81
N SER A 79 5.44 14.36 -5.59
CA SER A 79 4.87 15.67 -5.26
C SER A 79 5.89 16.81 -5.41
N TRP A 80 7.15 16.60 -4.99
CA TRP A 80 8.20 17.59 -5.17
C TRP A 80 8.54 17.81 -6.65
N ILE A 81 8.64 16.73 -7.43
CA ILE A 81 8.93 16.80 -8.88
C ILE A 81 7.74 17.44 -9.63
N ALA A 82 6.52 17.26 -9.14
CA ALA A 82 5.31 17.85 -9.74
C ALA A 82 5.35 19.39 -9.79
N LEU A 83 6.14 20.04 -8.93
CA LEU A 83 6.38 21.48 -9.00
C LEU A 83 7.09 21.93 -10.29
N ALA A 84 7.81 21.02 -10.94
CA ALA A 84 8.53 21.26 -12.19
C ALA A 84 7.91 20.51 -13.38
N TRP A 85 7.19 19.41 -13.15
CA TRP A 85 6.60 18.58 -14.19
C TRP A 85 5.27 17.95 -13.75
N GLU A 86 4.16 18.42 -14.32
CA GLU A 86 2.79 17.99 -13.95
C GLU A 86 2.57 16.47 -14.05
N GLY A 87 3.27 15.78 -14.95
CA GLY A 87 3.15 14.32 -15.11
C GLY A 87 3.80 13.47 -14.00
N ALA A 88 4.53 14.09 -13.07
CA ALA A 88 5.29 13.36 -12.05
C ALA A 88 4.39 12.60 -11.06
N LEU A 89 3.22 13.15 -10.70
CA LEU A 89 2.30 12.50 -9.75
C LEU A 89 1.57 11.30 -10.36
N GLU A 90 1.16 11.40 -11.63
CA GLU A 90 0.63 10.25 -12.38
C GLU A 90 1.68 9.13 -12.43
N LEU A 91 2.93 9.45 -12.79
CA LEU A 91 4.01 8.46 -12.80
C LEU A 91 4.26 7.86 -11.42
N GLY A 92 4.28 8.69 -10.37
CA GLY A 92 4.42 8.24 -8.98
C GLY A 92 3.31 7.28 -8.56
N LEU A 93 2.07 7.53 -8.97
CA LEU A 93 0.94 6.63 -8.74
C LEU A 93 1.07 5.33 -9.51
N LEU A 94 1.50 5.35 -10.77
CA LEU A 94 1.74 4.13 -11.55
C LEU A 94 2.84 3.25 -10.92
N ILE A 95 3.90 3.87 -10.40
CA ILE A 95 4.94 3.16 -9.62
C ILE A 95 4.33 2.58 -8.34
N LEU A 96 3.49 3.36 -7.64
CA LEU A 96 2.77 2.87 -6.44
C LEU A 96 1.86 1.68 -6.75
N VAL A 97 1.12 1.72 -7.86
CA VAL A 97 0.28 0.61 -8.34
C VAL A 97 1.13 -0.65 -8.51
N PHE A 98 2.25 -0.54 -9.22
CA PHE A 98 3.15 -1.67 -9.43
C PHE A 98 3.69 -2.24 -8.11
N MET A 99 4.25 -1.37 -7.25
CA MET A 99 4.84 -1.78 -5.98
C MET A 99 3.83 -2.47 -5.06
N THR A 100 2.62 -1.93 -4.97
CA THR A 100 1.58 -2.44 -4.08
C THR A 100 1.03 -3.78 -4.53
N HIS A 101 0.72 -3.94 -5.83
CA HIS A 101 0.22 -5.21 -6.34
C HIS A 101 1.27 -6.31 -6.29
N MET A 102 2.53 -5.97 -6.62
CA MET A 102 3.63 -6.92 -6.52
C MET A 102 3.82 -7.38 -5.07
N THR A 103 3.83 -6.44 -4.12
CA THR A 103 3.97 -6.75 -2.69
C THR A 103 2.81 -7.61 -2.18
N ALA A 104 1.56 -7.27 -2.55
CA ALA A 104 0.39 -8.06 -2.18
C ALA A 104 0.45 -9.48 -2.74
N ALA A 105 0.89 -9.64 -4.00
CA ALA A 105 1.05 -10.94 -4.64
C ALA A 105 2.14 -11.79 -3.95
N GLN A 106 3.30 -11.19 -3.65
CA GLN A 106 4.39 -11.85 -2.92
C GLN A 106 3.93 -12.34 -1.54
N ARG A 107 3.24 -11.47 -0.78
CA ARG A 107 2.69 -11.81 0.54
C ARG A 107 1.66 -12.92 0.46
N ALA A 108 0.72 -12.83 -0.48
CA ALA A 108 -0.30 -13.85 -0.69
C ALA A 108 0.30 -15.20 -1.09
N ALA A 109 1.26 -15.20 -2.02
CA ALA A 109 1.94 -16.41 -2.47
C ALA A 109 2.74 -17.06 -1.33
N HIS A 110 3.51 -16.27 -0.58
CA HIS A 110 4.27 -16.76 0.57
C HIS A 110 3.33 -17.37 1.63
N ALA A 111 2.26 -16.66 2.00
CA ALA A 111 1.29 -17.16 2.97
C ALA A 111 0.59 -18.43 2.49
N PHE A 112 0.18 -18.49 1.22
CA PHE A 112 -0.47 -19.66 0.63
C PHE A 112 0.45 -20.89 0.65
N LEU A 113 1.73 -20.71 0.26
CA LEU A 113 2.71 -21.79 0.27
C LEU A 113 3.02 -22.26 1.69
N ALA A 114 3.20 -21.34 2.65
CA ALA A 114 3.48 -21.67 4.04
C ALA A 114 2.35 -22.51 4.67
N LEU A 115 1.09 -22.14 4.42
CA LEU A 115 -0.08 -22.90 4.87
C LEU A 115 -0.17 -24.28 4.23
N ARG A 116 0.26 -24.41 2.97
CA ARG A 116 0.28 -25.68 2.25
C ARG A 116 1.39 -26.62 2.72
N SER A 117 2.52 -26.08 3.17
CA SER A 117 3.64 -26.86 3.70
C SER A 117 3.46 -27.26 5.17
N GLY A 118 2.57 -26.59 5.89
CA GLY A 118 2.23 -26.89 7.29
C GLY A 118 1.01 -27.79 7.46
N ALA A 119 0.37 -28.21 6.37
CA ALA A 119 -0.67 -29.24 6.31
C ALA A 119 -0.07 -30.55 5.80
#